data_AF-A0A0U1DVM9-F1
#
_entry.id   AF-A0A0U1DVM9-F1
#
_cell.length_a   1.000
_cell.length_b   1.000
_cell.length_c   1.000
_cell.angle_alpha   90.00
_cell.angle_beta   90.00
_cell.angle_gamma   90.00
#
_symmetry.space_group_name_H-M   'P 1'
#
loop_
_entity.id
_entity.type
_entity.pdbx_description
1 polymer ?
#
loop_
_entity_poly.entity_id
_entity_poly.type
_entity_poly.pdbx_seq_one_letter_code
_entity_poly.pdbx_strand_id
1 'polypeptide(L)'
;MEELLAGSQTLIHAAWYAEPGQYLTSPLNLECLTGTLNLARAFVAVGGRRFIGIGTCAEYDFSAGLLTTETPLAPNTLYAATKASAFQVLRCFFDAYATTFAWCRLFYLYGEGEDERRLVPYIRKQLAAGQEVLLTRGTQVRDFLDVRDAARMIVDVALGEGQAAVNICSGHGVTVRQLAERIADEYGRRDLLRFGARSENAFDPPRVVGVRKDAC
;
A
#
# COMPACT_ATOMS: atom_id res chain seq x y z
N MET A 1 -9.81 -1.55 25.22
CA MET A 1 -9.47 -2.16 23.91
C MET A 1 -10.06 -3.55 23.81
N GLU A 2 -9.87 -4.43 24.79
CA GLU A 2 -10.49 -5.77 24.82
C GLU A 2 -12.02 -5.71 24.72
N GLU A 3 -12.68 -4.79 25.45
CA GLU A 3 -14.13 -4.56 25.33
C GLU A 3 -14.59 -4.20 23.90
N LEU A 4 -13.77 -3.45 23.15
CA LEU A 4 -14.07 -3.09 21.76
C LEU A 4 -13.89 -4.26 20.79
N LEU A 5 -13.05 -5.24 21.17
CA LEU A 5 -12.72 -6.41 20.36
C LEU A 5 -13.58 -7.63 20.72
N ALA A 6 -14.30 -7.58 21.85
CA ALA A 6 -15.10 -8.68 22.35
C ALA A 6 -16.10 -9.17 21.27
N GLY A 7 -16.10 -10.49 21.03
CA GLY A 7 -16.94 -11.12 20.01
C GLY A 7 -16.44 -11.02 18.57
N SER A 8 -15.38 -10.24 18.29
CA SER A 8 -14.81 -10.14 16.94
C SER A 8 -13.95 -11.37 16.60
N GLN A 9 -14.25 -12.05 15.50
CA GLN A 9 -13.48 -13.21 15.04
C GLN A 9 -12.35 -12.84 14.08
N THR A 10 -12.57 -11.82 13.25
CA THR A 10 -11.62 -11.34 12.24
C THR A 10 -11.39 -9.85 12.43
N LEU A 11 -10.14 -9.44 12.36
CA LEU A 11 -9.72 -8.04 12.45
C LEU A 11 -8.91 -7.64 11.23
N ILE A 12 -9.32 -6.56 10.56
CA ILE A 12 -8.56 -5.92 9.48
C ILE A 12 -7.98 -4.61 10.02
N HIS A 13 -6.67 -4.58 10.23
CA HIS A 13 -5.95 -3.44 10.79
C HIS A 13 -5.37 -2.55 9.69
N ALA A 14 -6.17 -1.56 9.26
CA ALA A 14 -5.79 -0.56 8.27
C ALA A 14 -5.24 0.75 8.88
N ALA A 15 -5.38 0.96 10.19
CA ALA A 15 -5.02 2.23 10.81
C ALA A 15 -3.50 2.46 10.83
N TRP A 16 -3.06 3.59 10.28
CA TRP A 16 -1.67 4.04 10.28
C TRP A 16 -1.57 5.53 9.92
N TYR A 17 -0.50 6.22 10.33
CA TYR A 17 -0.23 7.58 9.87
C TYR A 17 0.25 7.58 8.42
N ALA A 18 -0.56 8.11 7.50
CA ALA A 18 -0.31 8.05 6.05
C ALA A 18 -0.57 9.39 5.34
N GLU A 19 -0.42 10.52 6.03
CA GLU A 19 -0.66 11.83 5.44
C GLU A 19 0.28 12.11 4.26
N PRO A 20 -0.24 12.35 3.04
CA PRO A 20 0.56 12.58 1.84
C PRO A 20 1.65 13.64 2.02
N GLY A 21 2.88 13.29 1.63
CA GLY A 21 4.05 14.16 1.71
C GLY A 21 4.71 14.25 3.08
N GLN A 22 4.08 13.76 4.15
CA GLN A 22 4.61 13.88 5.52
C GLN A 22 4.94 12.53 6.18
N TYR A 23 4.26 11.46 5.76
CA TYR A 23 4.30 10.19 6.48
C TYR A 23 5.65 9.45 6.46
N LEU A 24 6.51 9.63 5.45
CA LEU A 24 7.69 8.78 5.25
C LEU A 24 8.69 8.82 6.41
N THR A 25 8.90 9.99 7.01
CA THR A 25 9.90 10.24 8.07
C THR A 25 9.27 10.58 9.42
N SER A 26 7.94 10.62 9.52
CA SER A 26 7.25 11.08 10.72
C SER A 26 7.44 10.12 11.91
N PRO A 27 7.73 10.63 13.13
CA PRO A 27 7.85 9.81 14.33
C PRO A 27 6.53 9.15 14.74
N LEU A 28 5.37 9.62 14.25
CA LEU A 28 4.05 9.00 14.48
C LEU A 28 4.01 7.54 14.01
N ASN A 29 4.91 7.14 13.10
CA ASN A 29 5.07 5.74 12.69
C ASN A 29 5.51 4.82 13.84
N LEU A 30 6.29 5.32 14.81
CA LEU A 30 6.70 4.57 16.00
C LEU A 30 5.51 4.32 16.93
N GLU A 31 4.63 5.31 17.05
CA GLU A 31 3.37 5.19 17.79
C GLU A 31 2.43 4.21 17.10
N CYS A 32 2.32 4.26 15.76
CA CYS A 32 1.54 3.31 14.98
C CYS A 32 2.04 1.86 15.16
N LEU A 33 3.36 1.64 15.16
CA LEU A 33 3.96 0.35 15.46
C LEU A 33 3.55 -0.12 16.86
N THR A 34 3.73 0.72 17.88
CA THR A 34 3.38 0.40 19.27
C THR A 34 1.90 0.07 19.42
N GLY A 35 1.01 0.89 18.85
CA GLY A 35 -0.43 0.68 18.86
C GLY A 35 -0.84 -0.60 18.15
N THR A 36 -0.19 -0.93 17.03
CA THR A 36 -0.41 -2.18 16.30
C THR A 36 -0.07 -3.42 17.14
N LEU A 37 1.07 -3.39 17.83
CA LEU A 37 1.47 -4.50 18.71
C LEU A 37 0.53 -4.64 19.91
N ASN A 38 0.11 -3.52 20.50
CA ASN A 38 -0.87 -3.54 21.58
C ASN A 38 -2.21 -4.13 21.11
N LEU A 39 -2.69 -3.72 19.93
CA LEU A 39 -3.93 -4.22 19.33
C LEU A 39 -3.88 -5.73 19.09
N ALA A 40 -2.78 -6.24 18.54
CA ALA A 40 -2.58 -7.68 18.33
C ALA A 40 -2.64 -8.47 19.65
N ARG A 41 -1.99 -7.98 20.72
CA ARG A 41 -2.05 -8.64 22.04
C ARG A 41 -3.48 -8.69 22.58
N ALA A 42 -4.23 -7.58 22.52
CA ALA A 42 -5.61 -7.57 23.00
C ALA A 42 -6.53 -8.45 22.14
N PHE A 43 -6.31 -8.50 20.82
CA PHE A 43 -7.09 -9.35 19.93
C PHE A 43 -6.90 -10.84 20.24
N VAL A 44 -5.67 -11.26 20.55
CA VAL A 44 -5.40 -12.61 21.06
C VAL A 44 -6.07 -12.85 22.42
N ALA A 45 -5.99 -11.89 23.35
CA ALA A 45 -6.56 -12.03 24.69
C ALA A 45 -8.08 -12.27 24.69
N VAL A 46 -8.80 -11.71 23.71
CA VAL A 46 -10.26 -11.94 23.56
C VAL A 46 -10.62 -13.16 22.70
N GLY A 47 -9.63 -13.98 22.30
CA GLY A 47 -9.85 -15.19 21.50
C GLY A 47 -10.11 -14.93 20.01
N GLY A 48 -9.60 -13.81 19.48
CA GLY A 48 -9.67 -13.50 18.05
C GLY A 48 -9.01 -14.59 17.19
N ARG A 49 -9.56 -14.85 15.99
CA ARG A 49 -9.17 -16.00 15.15
C ARG A 49 -8.33 -15.61 13.93
N ARG A 50 -8.55 -14.42 13.39
CA ARG A 50 -7.91 -13.97 12.14
C ARG A 50 -7.50 -12.50 12.20
N PHE A 51 -6.21 -12.23 12.12
CA PHE A 51 -5.66 -10.87 12.09
C PHE A 51 -5.07 -10.56 10.72
N ILE A 52 -5.57 -9.52 10.06
CA ILE A 52 -5.09 -9.02 8.78
C ILE A 52 -4.42 -7.67 9.00
N GLY A 53 -3.11 -7.60 8.82
CA GLY A 53 -2.36 -6.35 8.85
C GLY A 53 -2.17 -5.78 7.45
N ILE A 54 -2.23 -4.45 7.34
CA ILE A 54 -1.97 -3.75 6.09
C ILE A 54 -0.53 -3.24 6.06
N GLY A 55 0.24 -3.76 5.11
CA GLY A 55 1.61 -3.39 4.80
C GLY A 55 1.74 -2.52 3.55
N THR A 56 2.95 -2.42 3.04
CA THR A 56 3.30 -1.63 1.86
C THR A 56 4.42 -2.29 1.06
N CYS A 57 4.39 -2.13 -0.26
CA CYS A 57 5.51 -2.52 -1.12
C CYS A 57 6.82 -1.79 -0.75
N ALA A 58 6.76 -0.64 -0.06
CA ALA A 58 7.94 0.08 0.42
C ALA A 58 8.77 -0.69 1.46
N GLU A 59 8.26 -1.80 1.98
CA GLU A 59 9.03 -2.71 2.84
C GLU A 59 10.13 -3.46 2.07
N TYR A 60 9.96 -3.68 0.77
CA TYR A 60 10.83 -4.52 -0.05
C TYR A 60 12.12 -3.82 -0.50
N ASP A 61 13.13 -4.63 -0.79
CA ASP A 61 14.28 -4.24 -1.61
C ASP A 61 13.87 -4.10 -3.08
N PHE A 62 13.81 -2.85 -3.56
CA PHE A 62 13.45 -2.55 -4.93
C PHE A 62 14.52 -2.93 -5.96
N SER A 63 15.74 -3.28 -5.54
CA SER A 63 16.79 -3.75 -6.46
C SER A 63 16.49 -5.13 -7.07
N ALA A 64 15.57 -5.89 -6.46
CA ALA A 64 15.14 -7.20 -6.96
C ALA A 64 14.29 -7.16 -8.25
N GLY A 65 13.85 -5.98 -8.69
CA GLY A 65 13.05 -5.82 -9.90
C GLY A 65 11.57 -6.14 -9.71
N LEU A 66 11.16 -7.37 -10.03
CA LEU A 66 9.80 -7.84 -9.74
C LEU A 66 9.73 -8.31 -8.29
N LEU A 67 8.73 -7.84 -7.55
CA LEU A 67 8.63 -8.05 -6.11
C LEU A 67 7.67 -9.19 -5.79
N THR A 68 8.20 -10.29 -5.27
CA THR A 68 7.42 -11.42 -4.74
C THR A 68 7.33 -11.32 -3.22
N THR A 69 6.59 -12.22 -2.58
CA THR A 69 6.49 -12.27 -1.11
C THR A 69 7.79 -12.70 -0.42
N GLU A 70 8.71 -13.28 -1.19
CA GLU A 70 10.04 -13.76 -0.79
C GLU A 70 11.13 -12.71 -1.02
N THR A 71 10.81 -11.61 -1.71
CA THR A 71 11.77 -10.51 -1.89
C THR A 71 12.25 -9.99 -0.52
N PRO A 72 13.57 -9.82 -0.32
CA PRO A 72 14.11 -9.29 0.94
C PRO A 72 13.48 -7.96 1.33
N LEU A 73 13.37 -7.72 2.64
CA LEU A 73 12.94 -6.42 3.16
C LEU A 73 14.16 -5.53 3.34
N ALA A 74 14.17 -4.37 2.68
CA ALA A 74 15.22 -3.37 2.79
C ALA A 74 14.63 -1.96 2.87
N PRO A 75 13.83 -1.67 3.92
CA PRO A 75 13.16 -0.38 4.06
C PRO A 75 14.18 0.76 4.20
N ASN A 76 13.95 1.86 3.49
CA ASN A 76 14.83 3.04 3.48
C ASN A 76 14.17 4.31 4.09
N THR A 77 12.98 4.16 4.69
CA THR A 77 12.25 5.24 5.39
C THR A 77 11.73 4.74 6.73
N LEU A 78 11.43 5.66 7.67
CA LEU A 78 10.88 5.30 8.98
C LEU A 78 9.51 4.62 8.85
N TYR A 79 8.65 5.09 7.94
CA TYR A 79 7.38 4.45 7.62
C TYR A 79 7.57 3.00 7.17
N ALA A 80 8.44 2.76 6.17
CA ALA A 80 8.69 1.43 5.66
C ALA A 80 9.32 0.51 6.74
N ALA A 81 10.25 1.04 7.54
CA ALA A 81 10.95 0.28 8.58
C ALA A 81 10.00 -0.15 9.71
N THR A 82 9.07 0.72 10.10
CA THR A 82 8.06 0.40 11.12
C THR A 82 7.00 -0.56 10.60
N LYS A 83 6.58 -0.46 9.34
CA LYS A 83 5.72 -1.47 8.68
C LYS A 83 6.39 -2.84 8.59
N ALA A 84 7.64 -2.89 8.14
CA ALA A 84 8.42 -4.13 8.06
C ALA A 84 8.64 -4.75 9.45
N SER A 85 8.95 -3.92 10.45
CA SER A 85 9.07 -4.36 11.86
C SER A 85 7.75 -4.93 12.40
N ALA A 86 6.61 -4.25 12.13
CA ALA A 86 5.30 -4.75 12.52
C ALA A 86 5.03 -6.14 11.92
N PHE A 87 5.29 -6.32 10.63
CA PHE A 87 5.17 -7.61 9.98
C PHE A 87 6.04 -8.69 10.66
N GLN A 88 7.32 -8.42 10.86
CA GLN A 88 8.27 -9.40 11.41
C GLN A 88 7.89 -9.79 12.85
N VAL A 89 7.55 -8.82 13.70
CA VAL A 89 7.17 -9.07 15.09
C VAL A 89 5.83 -9.80 15.15
N LEU A 90 4.82 -9.36 14.40
CA LEU A 90 3.50 -9.98 14.41
C LEU A 90 3.53 -11.42 13.89
N ARG A 91 4.31 -11.70 12.85
CA ARG A 91 4.51 -13.06 12.34
C ARG A 91 4.99 -13.99 13.46
N CYS A 92 6.07 -13.63 14.14
CA CYS A 92 6.59 -14.43 15.24
C CYS A 92 5.65 -14.47 16.46
N PHE A 93 4.92 -13.38 16.73
CA PHE A 93 3.98 -13.30 17.84
C PHE A 93 2.81 -14.27 17.64
N PHE A 94 2.20 -14.30 16.46
CA PHE A 94 1.05 -15.16 16.17
C PHE A 94 1.39 -16.64 16.05
N ASP A 95 2.66 -17.00 15.76
CA ASP A 95 3.13 -18.41 15.76
C ASP A 95 2.89 -19.11 17.12
N ALA A 96 2.79 -18.35 18.22
CA ALA A 96 2.55 -18.87 19.56
C ALA A 96 1.06 -19.05 19.92
N TYR A 97 0.13 -18.70 19.01
CA TYR A 97 -1.31 -18.68 19.29
C TYR A 97 -2.13 -19.36 18.18
N ALA A 98 -3.39 -19.70 18.49
CA ALA A 98 -4.32 -20.24 17.50
C ALA A 98 -4.84 -19.18 16.50
N THR A 99 -4.55 -17.91 16.74
CA THR A 99 -4.92 -16.79 15.86
C THR A 99 -4.06 -16.81 14.60
N THR A 100 -4.70 -16.92 13.44
CA THR A 100 -4.02 -16.86 12.15
C THR A 100 -3.74 -15.42 11.72
N PHE A 101 -2.64 -15.19 11.02
CA PHE A 101 -2.15 -13.86 10.66
C PHE A 101 -1.96 -13.71 9.15
N ALA A 102 -2.25 -12.56 8.54
CA ALA A 102 -1.78 -12.28 7.19
C ALA A 102 -1.37 -10.82 7.06
N TRP A 103 -0.46 -10.57 6.12
CA TRP A 103 0.10 -9.24 5.89
C TRP A 103 -0.05 -8.81 4.44
N CYS A 104 -0.99 -7.91 4.19
CA CYS A 104 -1.35 -7.44 2.86
C CYS A 104 -0.48 -6.24 2.46
N ARG A 105 0.56 -6.46 1.64
CA ARG A 105 1.43 -5.38 1.15
C ARG A 105 0.80 -4.68 -0.03
N LEU A 106 0.36 -3.44 0.20
CA LEU A 106 -0.26 -2.60 -0.82
C LEU A 106 0.78 -2.05 -1.80
N PHE A 107 0.47 -2.15 -3.09
CA PHE A 107 1.15 -1.41 -4.15
C PHE A 107 0.42 -0.07 -4.39
N TYR A 108 0.55 0.53 -5.57
CA TYR A 108 0.06 1.89 -5.80
C TYR A 108 -1.45 1.89 -6.02
N LEU A 109 -2.20 2.15 -4.95
CA LEU A 109 -3.65 2.25 -5.05
C LEU A 109 -4.08 3.61 -5.63
N TYR A 110 -5.17 3.59 -6.40
CA TYR A 110 -5.92 4.77 -6.81
C TYR A 110 -7.43 4.50 -6.75
N GLY A 111 -8.25 5.55 -6.75
CA GLY A 111 -9.69 5.41 -6.91
C GLY A 111 -10.51 6.33 -6.01
N GLU A 112 -11.73 5.91 -5.72
CA GLU A 112 -12.67 6.68 -4.91
C GLU A 112 -12.14 6.94 -3.49
N GLY A 113 -12.31 8.18 -3.01
CA GLY A 113 -11.85 8.60 -1.68
C GLY A 113 -10.35 8.87 -1.56
N GLU A 114 -9.59 8.82 -2.65
CA GLU A 114 -8.16 9.16 -2.65
C GLU A 114 -7.93 10.67 -2.43
N ASP A 115 -6.95 11.02 -1.59
CA ASP A 115 -6.61 12.42 -1.26
C ASP A 115 -6.29 13.26 -2.51
N GLU A 116 -6.84 14.47 -2.59
CA GLU A 116 -6.71 15.36 -3.76
C GLU A 116 -5.27 15.70 -4.15
N ARG A 117 -4.31 15.59 -3.21
CA ARG A 117 -2.88 15.84 -3.45
C ARG A 117 -2.20 14.69 -4.19
N ARG A 118 -2.83 13.52 -4.28
CA ARG A 118 -2.29 12.34 -4.96
C ARG A 118 -2.49 12.44 -6.48
N LEU A 119 -1.71 11.64 -7.21
CA LEU A 119 -1.55 11.75 -8.66
C LEU A 119 -2.88 11.69 -9.42
N VAL A 120 -3.69 10.65 -9.19
CA VAL A 120 -4.91 10.42 -9.97
C VAL A 120 -5.97 11.50 -9.70
N PRO A 121 -6.30 11.86 -8.44
CA PRO A 121 -7.21 12.97 -8.14
C PRO A 121 -6.72 14.30 -8.70
N TYR A 122 -5.42 14.61 -8.56
CA TYR A 122 -4.83 15.83 -9.11
C TYR A 122 -5.02 15.94 -10.63
N ILE A 123 -4.70 14.88 -11.38
CA ILE A 123 -4.86 14.87 -12.85
C ILE A 123 -6.34 15.09 -13.21
N ARG A 124 -7.25 14.31 -12.61
CA ARG A 124 -8.68 14.39 -12.89
C ARG A 124 -9.25 15.78 -12.59
N LYS A 125 -8.85 16.39 -11.45
CA LYS A 125 -9.26 17.73 -11.04
C LYS A 125 -8.83 18.80 -12.06
N GLN A 126 -7.57 18.78 -12.47
CA GLN A 126 -7.05 19.75 -13.45
C GLN A 126 -7.73 19.60 -14.81
N LEU A 127 -7.88 18.37 -15.30
CA LEU A 127 -8.53 18.11 -16.60
C LEU A 127 -10.00 18.51 -16.60
N ALA A 128 -10.73 18.21 -15.51
CA ALA A 128 -12.12 18.63 -15.34
C ALA A 128 -12.27 20.16 -15.34
N ALA A 129 -11.26 20.88 -14.82
CA ALA A 129 -11.20 22.35 -14.84
C ALA A 129 -10.64 22.93 -16.15
N GLY A 130 -10.25 22.09 -17.12
CA GLY A 130 -9.58 22.53 -18.35
C GLY A 130 -8.20 23.16 -18.13
N GLN A 131 -7.55 22.85 -17.01
CA GLN A 131 -6.26 23.42 -16.59
C GLN A 131 -5.09 22.49 -16.90
N GLU A 132 -3.89 23.06 -17.04
CA GLU A 132 -2.68 22.27 -17.26
C GLU A 132 -2.37 21.34 -16.08
N VAL A 133 -1.89 20.14 -16.44
CA VAL A 133 -1.44 19.11 -15.51
C VAL A 133 0.08 19.12 -15.49
N LEU A 134 0.67 19.60 -14.39
CA LEU A 134 2.12 19.71 -14.24
C LEU A 134 2.67 18.41 -13.66
N LEU A 135 3.54 17.74 -14.39
CA LEU A 135 4.05 16.41 -14.07
C LEU A 135 5.58 16.38 -14.13
N THR A 136 6.18 15.36 -13.50
CA THR A 136 7.57 14.98 -13.78
C THR A 136 7.67 14.37 -15.18
N ARG A 137 8.80 13.77 -15.59
CA ARG A 137 8.88 13.10 -16.90
C ARG A 137 7.95 11.88 -17.01
N GLY A 138 7.57 11.31 -15.87
CA GLY A 138 6.63 10.19 -15.78
C GLY A 138 7.21 8.84 -16.21
N THR A 139 8.54 8.69 -16.21
CA THR A 139 9.23 7.50 -16.72
C THR A 139 9.28 6.34 -15.74
N GLN A 140 8.99 6.59 -14.46
CA GLN A 140 8.98 5.54 -13.44
C GLN A 140 7.83 4.57 -13.67
N VAL A 141 8.08 3.28 -13.44
CA VAL A 141 7.11 2.19 -13.62
C VAL A 141 6.52 1.81 -12.27
N ARG A 142 5.18 1.78 -12.20
CA ARG A 142 4.42 1.47 -11.00
C ARG A 142 3.34 0.45 -11.32
N ASP A 143 3.03 -0.37 -10.33
CA ASP A 143 1.90 -1.28 -10.35
C ASP A 143 0.70 -0.59 -9.68
N PHE A 144 -0.19 -0.06 -10.52
CA PHE A 144 -1.39 0.64 -10.09
C PHE A 144 -2.57 -0.32 -9.98
N LEU A 145 -3.35 -0.20 -8.91
CA LEU A 145 -4.54 -1.02 -8.66
C LEU A 145 -5.69 -0.15 -8.15
N ASP A 146 -6.90 -0.39 -8.68
CA ASP A 146 -8.12 0.27 -8.19
C ASP A 146 -8.39 -0.15 -6.73
N VAL A 147 -8.71 0.81 -5.87
CA VAL A 147 -8.96 0.59 -4.44
C VAL A 147 -10.07 -0.44 -4.19
N ARG A 148 -11.05 -0.56 -5.08
CA ARG A 148 -12.13 -1.56 -4.98
C ARG A 148 -11.60 -2.97 -5.21
N ASP A 149 -10.68 -3.14 -6.15
CA ASP A 149 -10.02 -4.43 -6.39
C ASP A 149 -9.08 -4.77 -5.25
N ALA A 150 -8.34 -3.79 -4.73
CA ALA A 150 -7.54 -3.98 -3.52
C ALA A 150 -8.39 -4.41 -2.32
N ALA A 151 -9.56 -3.78 -2.12
CA ALA A 151 -10.48 -4.14 -1.06
C ALA A 151 -11.02 -5.56 -1.22
N ARG A 152 -11.40 -5.98 -2.44
CA ARG A 152 -11.80 -7.37 -2.73
C ARG A 152 -10.69 -8.36 -2.35
N MET A 153 -9.46 -8.11 -2.81
CA MET A 153 -8.32 -8.97 -2.49
C MET A 153 -8.05 -9.05 -0.98
N ILE A 154 -8.17 -7.94 -0.24
CA ILE A 154 -8.01 -7.95 1.22
C ILE A 154 -9.12 -8.75 1.90
N VAL A 155 -10.37 -8.63 1.43
CA VAL A 155 -11.50 -9.43 1.94
C VAL A 155 -11.28 -10.91 1.64
N ASP A 156 -10.81 -11.27 0.45
CA ASP A 156 -10.50 -12.66 0.10
C ASP A 156 -9.41 -13.23 1.03
N VAL A 157 -8.37 -12.45 1.35
CA VAL A 157 -7.34 -12.84 2.34
C VAL A 157 -7.92 -12.94 3.75
N ALA A 158 -8.87 -12.08 4.10
CA ALA A 158 -9.53 -12.09 5.41
C ALA A 158 -10.44 -13.31 5.62
N LEU A 159 -11.09 -13.77 4.54
CA LEU A 159 -11.98 -14.93 4.54
C LEU A 159 -11.24 -16.25 4.25
N GLY A 160 -10.07 -16.18 3.63
CA GLY A 160 -9.24 -17.34 3.29
C GLY A 160 -8.39 -17.86 4.45
N GLU A 161 -7.66 -18.93 4.15
CA GLU A 161 -6.76 -19.61 5.08
C GLU A 161 -5.29 -19.22 4.84
N GLY A 162 -4.47 -19.28 5.89
CA GLY A 162 -3.01 -19.15 5.78
C GLY A 162 -2.40 -18.00 6.57
N GLN A 163 -1.09 -18.13 6.85
CA GLN A 163 -0.35 -17.27 7.77
C GLN A 163 0.61 -16.25 7.08
N ALA A 164 0.49 -16.06 5.77
CA ALA A 164 1.56 -15.47 4.95
C ALA A 164 1.38 -13.97 4.61
N ALA A 165 2.47 -13.37 4.13
CA ALA A 165 2.41 -12.11 3.40
C ALA A 165 1.72 -12.31 2.03
N VAL A 166 1.02 -11.28 1.57
CA VAL A 166 0.32 -11.26 0.28
C VAL A 166 0.55 -9.91 -0.39
N ASN A 167 0.94 -9.91 -1.66
CA ASN A 167 1.00 -8.69 -2.46
C ASN A 167 -0.40 -8.31 -2.97
N ILE A 168 -0.89 -7.14 -2.57
CA ILE A 168 -2.11 -6.55 -3.11
C ILE A 168 -1.70 -5.63 -4.26
N CYS A 169 -1.65 -6.21 -5.46
CA CYS A 169 -1.10 -5.60 -6.66
C CYS A 169 -1.83 -6.10 -7.93
N SER A 170 -1.72 -5.35 -9.02
CA SER A 170 -2.24 -5.76 -10.32
C SER A 170 -1.33 -6.76 -11.02
N GLY A 171 -0.03 -6.82 -10.69
CA GLY A 171 0.97 -7.60 -11.42
C GLY A 171 1.43 -6.94 -12.73
N HIS A 172 0.89 -5.77 -13.07
CA HIS A 172 1.12 -5.11 -14.35
C HIS A 172 1.75 -3.74 -14.13
N GLY A 173 3.02 -3.61 -14.47
CA GLY A 173 3.73 -2.33 -14.42
C GLY A 173 3.35 -1.42 -15.58
N VAL A 174 2.99 -0.17 -15.27
CA VAL A 174 2.83 0.90 -16.26
C VAL A 174 3.60 2.14 -15.84
N THR A 175 4.03 2.95 -16.81
CA THR A 175 4.67 4.21 -16.49
C THR A 175 3.67 5.22 -15.93
N VAL A 176 4.12 6.13 -15.07
CA VAL A 176 3.30 7.27 -14.61
C VAL A 176 2.78 8.09 -15.78
N ARG A 177 3.57 8.24 -16.86
CA ARG A 177 3.14 8.86 -18.11
C ARG A 177 1.98 8.12 -18.76
N GLN A 178 2.07 6.81 -18.93
CA GLN A 178 0.99 6.01 -19.51
C GLN A 178 -0.30 6.11 -18.67
N LEU A 179 -0.20 6.12 -17.34
CA LEU A 179 -1.36 6.34 -16.48
C LEU A 179 -1.97 7.73 -16.73
N ALA A 180 -1.16 8.79 -16.75
CA ALA A 180 -1.63 10.15 -16.97
C ALA A 180 -2.29 10.33 -18.35
N GLU A 181 -1.70 9.73 -19.39
CA GLU A 181 -2.25 9.74 -20.75
C GLU A 181 -3.60 9.00 -20.81
N ARG A 182 -3.73 7.83 -20.17
CA ARG A 182 -5.00 7.10 -20.08
C ARG A 182 -6.10 7.91 -19.40
N ILE A 183 -5.77 8.59 -18.30
CA ILE A 183 -6.73 9.48 -17.63
C ILE A 183 -7.09 10.65 -18.54
N ALA A 184 -6.12 11.26 -19.24
CA ALA A 184 -6.38 12.37 -20.16
C ALA A 184 -7.23 11.98 -21.36
N ASP A 185 -7.16 10.73 -21.82
CA ASP A 185 -8.04 10.20 -22.88
C ASP A 185 -9.51 10.20 -22.48
N GLU A 186 -9.82 9.92 -21.21
CA GLU A 186 -11.20 9.97 -20.69
C GLU A 186 -11.82 11.36 -20.82
N TYR A 187 -10.99 12.41 -20.87
CA TYR A 187 -11.41 13.80 -21.05
C TYR A 187 -11.19 14.31 -22.49
N GLY A 188 -10.48 13.56 -23.33
CA GLY A 188 -10.03 14.02 -24.65
C GLY A 188 -9.02 15.18 -24.57
N ARG A 189 -8.22 15.27 -23.50
CA ARG A 189 -7.38 16.43 -23.17
C ARG A 189 -5.89 16.13 -22.94
N ARG A 190 -5.30 15.26 -23.77
CA ARG A 190 -3.83 15.03 -23.73
C ARG A 190 -3.00 16.31 -23.93
N ASP A 191 -3.57 17.31 -24.62
CA ASP A 191 -2.98 18.64 -24.85
C ASP A 191 -2.68 19.41 -23.56
N LEU A 192 -3.31 19.05 -22.43
CA LEU A 192 -3.08 19.69 -21.14
C LEU A 192 -1.96 19.07 -20.31
N LEU A 193 -1.37 17.96 -20.75
CA LEU A 193 -0.29 17.31 -20.01
C LEU A 193 1.04 18.05 -20.22
N ARG A 194 1.68 18.45 -19.13
CA ARG A 194 3.00 19.12 -19.12
C ARG A 194 4.01 18.26 -18.39
N PHE A 195 4.59 17.31 -19.12
CA PHE A 195 5.64 16.44 -18.59
C PHE A 195 6.98 17.16 -18.46
N GLY A 196 7.68 16.93 -17.36
CA GLY A 196 8.94 17.59 -17.03
C GLY A 196 8.78 19.00 -16.44
N ALA A 197 7.54 19.45 -16.21
CA ALA A 197 7.25 20.72 -15.55
C ALA A 197 7.54 20.69 -14.04
N ARG A 198 7.59 19.50 -13.43
CA ARG A 198 8.00 19.28 -12.03
C ARG A 198 9.37 18.61 -11.95
N SER A 199 10.12 18.92 -10.91
CA SER A 199 11.39 18.26 -10.60
C SER A 199 11.18 16.78 -10.27
N GLU A 200 12.15 15.95 -10.66
CA GLU A 200 12.17 14.55 -10.30
C GLU A 200 12.48 14.36 -8.82
N ASN A 201 11.97 13.27 -8.23
CA ASN A 201 12.42 12.80 -6.94
C ASN A 201 13.59 11.82 -7.15
N ALA A 202 14.81 12.23 -6.82
CA ALA A 202 16.02 11.44 -7.02
C ALA A 202 16.04 10.11 -6.26
N PHE A 203 15.21 9.96 -5.23
CA PHE A 203 15.11 8.76 -4.41
C PHE A 203 13.93 7.86 -4.80
N ASP A 204 13.17 8.24 -5.83
CA ASP A 204 12.04 7.45 -6.33
C ASP A 204 12.57 6.25 -7.14
N PRO A 205 12.29 5.00 -6.74
CA PRO A 205 12.79 3.83 -7.46
C PRO A 205 12.31 3.83 -8.91
N PRO A 206 13.14 3.43 -9.89
CA PRO A 206 12.74 3.46 -11.30
C PRO A 206 11.56 2.52 -11.59
N ARG A 207 11.42 1.43 -10.82
CA ARG A 207 10.40 0.40 -11.00
C ARG A 207 9.96 -0.18 -9.66
N VAL A 208 8.65 -0.32 -9.47
CA VAL A 208 8.02 -1.05 -8.35
C VAL A 208 6.84 -1.82 -8.92
N VAL A 209 6.99 -3.13 -9.10
CA VAL A 209 5.94 -3.99 -9.67
C VAL A 209 5.84 -5.29 -8.90
N GLY A 210 4.64 -5.65 -8.47
CA GLY A 210 4.40 -6.83 -7.68
C GLY A 210 4.20 -8.06 -8.55
N VAL A 211 4.35 -9.23 -7.95
CA VAL A 211 3.92 -10.51 -8.51
C VAL A 211 2.74 -11.01 -7.70
N ARG A 212 1.66 -11.43 -8.40
CA ARG A 212 0.52 -12.10 -7.75
C ARG A 212 0.89 -13.56 -7.48
N LYS A 213 0.42 -14.10 -6.37
CA LYS A 213 0.68 -15.49 -5.98
C LYS A 213 0.11 -16.51 -6.98
N ASP A 214 -0.92 -16.12 -7.73
CA ASP A 214 -1.59 -16.97 -8.73
C ASP A 214 -0.92 -16.92 -10.13
N ALA A 215 0.27 -16.31 -10.26
CA ALA A 215 0.98 -16.15 -11.52
C ALA A 215 2.05 -17.23 -11.81
N CYS A 216 1.90 -18.43 -11.24
CA CYS A 216 2.68 -19.62 -11.58
C CYS A 216 1.75 -20.76 -12.01
#